data_AF-A0A085N9R5-F1
#
_entry.id   AF-A0A085N9R5-F1
#
_cell.length_a   1.000
_cell.length_b   1.000
_cell.length_c   1.000
_cell.angle_alpha   90.00
_cell.angle_beta   90.00
_cell.angle_gamma   90.00
#
_symmetry.space_group_name_H-M   'P 1'
#
loop_
_entity.id
_entity.type
_entity.pdbx_description
1 polymer ?
#
loop_
_entity_poly.entity_id
_entity_poly.type
_entity_poly.pdbx_seq_one_letter_code
_entity_poly.pdbx_strand_id
1 'polypeptide(L)'
;MSKSCVAPRRVLTIPRLGLQAAVLAVRLSHTAADVMSIDSSGTTYWTDSMSVLKWLKIDSRKLKPFVAHRLSEILANSEVSQWRHVPGKWNPADDVSRGVPATLLARRSHRWWCGPQFLQMPEDSWPTASLSVDEDSVKQELAEHRLNVNALGISSSNAVLRLFDVHSDFSKIMRIVAYLRRFMVREERPYPSMIVTASEIQRATSWCIHLLQMESFAKELDDVSGGRALNIRSPLAALDPFIDKDGILRVGGRLKFANRKVDAKHPIILPGASSFVRRLVWPRHLQLMHSRTERVLAELRAQFWILGGRRSVRRVIDRCLYCRRMNATPLQPIMAPFPKERLRCSAPAFVNVGIDCFGPSQVIVKRSLVKRYGCMFSCLVSRVSHLEVLHSMDAHSFMMALRRFIARRGLPAVIFSDNGRNFVAAEKIIREIFERDQLKRYLADQDIEWKFTPPHGPHFGGVWERLTAVAKRALTAVLNGNTVTDELLPTAFAEVESLLNGRPLGYVGVIRRSRNRSLRFPC
;
A
#
# COMPACT_ATOMS: atom_id res chain seq x y z
N MET A 1 2.88 -34.69 -20.48
CA MET A 1 2.36 -33.82 -19.39
C MET A 1 2.05 -32.44 -19.94
N SER A 2 0.89 -31.85 -19.65
CA SER A 2 0.47 -30.57 -20.23
C SER A 2 1.01 -29.36 -19.45
N LYS A 3 1.24 -28.25 -20.16
CA LYS A 3 1.69 -26.95 -19.61
C LYS A 3 0.63 -26.24 -18.73
N SER A 4 -0.43 -26.93 -18.33
CA SER A 4 -1.55 -26.39 -17.56
C SER A 4 -1.25 -26.17 -16.07
N CYS A 5 -0.03 -26.50 -15.60
CA CYS A 5 0.41 -26.16 -14.26
C CYS A 5 0.80 -24.67 -14.16
N VAL A 6 0.50 -24.08 -13.00
CA VAL A 6 0.76 -22.69 -12.62
C VAL A 6 2.18 -22.27 -13.03
N ALA A 7 2.30 -21.13 -13.74
CA ALA A 7 3.59 -20.61 -14.21
C ALA A 7 4.60 -20.53 -13.04
N PRO A 8 5.81 -21.08 -13.19
CA PRO A 8 6.78 -21.09 -12.11
C PRO A 8 7.15 -19.66 -11.69
N ARG A 9 7.28 -19.43 -10.37
CA ARG A 9 7.64 -18.12 -9.80
C ARG A 9 8.96 -17.55 -10.34
N ARG A 10 9.84 -18.41 -10.88
CA ARG A 10 11.06 -18.03 -11.58
C ARG A 10 10.83 -18.20 -13.09
N VAL A 11 11.15 -17.16 -13.86
CA VAL A 11 11.06 -17.18 -15.32
C VAL A 11 12.05 -18.22 -15.86
N LEU A 12 11.53 -19.30 -16.42
CA LEU A 12 12.30 -20.35 -17.11
C LEU A 12 12.08 -20.23 -18.62
N THR A 13 13.11 -20.55 -19.40
CA THR A 13 13.00 -20.62 -20.86
C THR A 13 12.12 -21.80 -21.29
N ILE A 14 11.51 -21.73 -22.47
CA ILE A 14 10.66 -22.79 -23.01
C ILE A 14 11.38 -24.16 -23.04
N PRO A 15 12.65 -24.28 -23.48
CA PRO A 15 13.38 -25.53 -23.44
C PRO A 15 13.56 -26.09 -22.01
N ARG A 16 13.82 -25.22 -21.02
CA ARG A 16 13.95 -25.63 -19.61
C ARG A 16 12.63 -26.10 -19.01
N LEU A 17 11.49 -25.53 -19.43
CA LEU A 17 10.17 -26.04 -19.05
C LEU A 17 9.90 -27.42 -19.65
N GLY A 18 10.27 -27.63 -20.92
CA GLY A 18 10.20 -28.95 -21.54
C GLY A 18 11.05 -30.00 -20.80
N LEU A 19 12.25 -29.62 -20.36
CA LEU A 19 13.12 -30.49 -19.58
C LEU A 19 12.54 -30.83 -18.20
N GLN A 20 11.88 -29.89 -17.53
CA GLN A 20 11.18 -30.16 -16.28
C GLN A 20 10.00 -31.14 -16.47
N ALA A 21 9.27 -31.01 -17.58
CA ALA A 21 8.20 -31.96 -17.91
C ALA A 21 8.75 -33.38 -18.13
N ALA A 22 9.95 -33.51 -18.74
CA ALA A 22 10.63 -34.78 -18.91
C ALA A 22 11.04 -35.41 -17.56
N VAL A 23 11.62 -34.62 -16.64
CA VAL A 23 11.94 -35.09 -15.28
C VAL A 23 10.68 -35.61 -14.58
N LEU A 24 9.57 -34.88 -14.68
CA LEU A 24 8.33 -35.28 -14.02
C LEU A 24 7.73 -36.54 -14.64
N ALA A 25 7.87 -36.73 -15.95
CA ALA A 25 7.42 -37.94 -16.64
C ALA A 25 8.16 -39.18 -16.13
N VAL A 26 9.47 -39.11 -15.93
CA VAL A 26 10.30 -40.22 -15.41
C VAL A 26 9.98 -40.53 -13.95
N ARG A 27 9.78 -39.50 -13.12
CA ARG A 27 9.35 -39.72 -11.74
C ARG A 27 7.97 -40.39 -11.67
N LEU A 28 7.04 -39.95 -12.53
CA LEU A 28 5.68 -40.47 -12.57
C LEU A 28 5.65 -41.91 -13.07
N SER A 29 6.42 -42.25 -14.12
CA SER A 29 6.51 -43.63 -14.61
C SER A 29 7.08 -44.57 -13.54
N HIS A 30 8.15 -44.17 -12.85
CA HIS A 30 8.71 -44.96 -11.76
C HIS A 30 7.70 -45.15 -10.63
N THR A 31 7.05 -44.07 -10.19
CA THR A 31 6.00 -44.14 -9.15
C THR A 31 4.85 -45.06 -9.57
N ALA A 32 4.43 -44.99 -10.84
CA ALA A 32 3.35 -45.84 -11.35
C ALA A 32 3.79 -47.30 -11.45
N ALA A 33 5.00 -47.58 -11.91
CA ALA A 33 5.57 -48.92 -11.99
C ALA A 33 5.66 -49.57 -10.60
N ASP A 34 6.16 -48.82 -9.60
CA ASP A 34 6.24 -49.27 -8.20
C ASP A 34 4.86 -49.62 -7.64
N VAL A 35 3.88 -48.71 -7.81
CA VAL A 35 2.51 -48.90 -7.28
C VAL A 35 1.79 -50.05 -7.99
N MET A 36 2.01 -50.22 -9.29
CA MET A 36 1.36 -51.27 -10.08
C MET A 36 2.13 -52.60 -10.05
N SER A 37 3.34 -52.64 -9.47
CA SER A 37 4.23 -53.80 -9.47
C SER A 37 4.53 -54.33 -10.88
N ILE A 38 4.75 -53.42 -11.83
CA ILE A 38 5.07 -53.74 -13.24
C ILE A 38 6.52 -53.35 -13.52
N ASP A 39 7.20 -54.15 -14.36
CA ASP A 39 8.54 -53.81 -14.83
C ASP A 39 8.52 -52.54 -15.71
N SER A 40 9.39 -51.59 -15.38
CA SER A 40 9.51 -50.31 -16.08
C SER A 40 10.44 -50.36 -17.29
N SER A 41 11.12 -51.49 -17.53
CA SER A 41 12.10 -51.66 -18.63
C SER A 41 11.51 -51.36 -20.03
N GLY A 42 10.24 -51.68 -20.26
CA GLY A 42 9.51 -51.43 -21.52
C GLY A 42 8.91 -50.03 -21.68
N THR A 43 9.24 -49.06 -20.83
CA THR A 43 8.60 -47.73 -20.85
C THR A 43 9.13 -46.86 -22.00
N THR A 44 8.23 -46.37 -22.87
CA THR A 44 8.56 -45.37 -23.90
C THR A 44 8.07 -43.97 -23.51
N TYR A 45 8.96 -42.99 -23.51
CA TYR A 45 8.68 -41.59 -23.17
C TYR A 45 8.52 -40.74 -24.43
N TRP A 46 7.41 -40.00 -24.53
CA TRP A 46 7.12 -39.13 -25.67
C TRP A 46 7.19 -37.65 -25.30
N THR A 47 7.93 -36.86 -26.08
CA THR A 47 8.08 -35.41 -25.88
C THR A 47 7.94 -34.66 -27.21
N ASP A 48 7.29 -33.50 -27.18
CA ASP A 48 7.18 -32.56 -28.31
C ASP A 48 8.39 -31.62 -28.39
N SER A 49 9.27 -31.66 -27.40
CA SER A 49 10.44 -30.78 -27.32
C SER A 49 11.66 -31.41 -27.98
N MET A 50 11.93 -31.02 -29.23
CA MET A 50 13.16 -31.42 -29.93
C MET A 50 14.43 -31.01 -29.18
N SER A 51 14.40 -29.89 -28.44
CA SER A 51 15.53 -29.45 -27.61
C SER A 51 15.87 -30.46 -26.50
N VAL A 52 14.86 -31.04 -25.85
CA VAL A 52 15.07 -32.06 -24.81
C VAL A 52 15.67 -33.33 -25.40
N LEU A 53 15.15 -33.79 -26.54
CA LEU A 53 15.69 -34.97 -27.24
C LEU A 53 17.13 -34.80 -27.69
N LYS A 54 17.49 -33.60 -28.17
CA LYS A 54 18.89 -33.26 -28.49
C LYS A 54 19.77 -33.28 -27.24
N TRP A 55 19.31 -32.68 -26.15
CA TRP A 55 20.05 -32.64 -24.88
C TRP A 55 20.29 -34.02 -24.27
N LEU A 56 19.36 -34.97 -24.41
CA LEU A 56 19.55 -36.35 -23.95
C LEU A 56 20.69 -37.09 -24.68
N LYS A 57 21.04 -36.65 -25.90
CA LYS A 57 22.15 -37.23 -26.69
C LYS A 57 23.50 -36.53 -26.47
N ILE A 58 23.53 -35.42 -25.72
CA ILE A 58 24.75 -34.63 -25.46
C ILE A 58 25.33 -35.03 -24.11
N ASP A 59 26.67 -35.09 -23.99
CA ASP A 59 27.34 -35.28 -22.70
C ASP A 59 26.96 -34.15 -21.73
N SER A 60 26.31 -34.52 -20.61
CA SER A 60 25.78 -33.59 -19.62
C SER A 60 26.83 -32.64 -19.05
N ARG A 61 28.11 -33.03 -19.04
CA ARG A 61 29.24 -32.20 -18.57
C ARG A 61 29.49 -30.97 -19.45
N LYS A 62 29.01 -30.97 -20.70
CA LYS A 62 29.11 -29.84 -21.63
C LYS A 62 27.97 -28.84 -21.49
N LEU A 63 27.01 -29.08 -20.60
CA LEU A 63 25.80 -28.27 -20.46
C LEU A 63 25.80 -27.46 -19.16
N LYS A 64 25.06 -26.35 -19.14
CA LYS A 64 24.91 -25.51 -17.94
C LYS A 64 24.38 -26.32 -16.75
N PRO A 65 24.76 -26.00 -15.50
CA PRO A 65 24.43 -26.80 -14.32
C PRO A 65 22.94 -27.18 -14.20
N PHE A 66 22.02 -26.26 -14.49
CA PHE A 66 20.58 -26.52 -14.44
C PHE A 66 20.16 -27.65 -15.39
N VAL A 67 20.67 -27.64 -16.63
CA VAL A 67 20.33 -28.64 -17.65
C VAL A 67 21.03 -29.95 -17.33
N ALA A 68 22.33 -29.89 -17.00
CA ALA A 68 23.15 -31.04 -16.64
C ALA A 68 22.53 -31.86 -15.49
N HIS A 69 22.17 -31.21 -14.38
CA HIS A 69 21.60 -31.90 -13.22
C HIS A 69 20.27 -32.61 -13.52
N ARG A 70 19.44 -32.06 -14.41
CA ARG A 70 18.15 -32.66 -14.75
C ARG A 70 18.26 -33.75 -15.80
N LEU A 71 19.23 -33.64 -16.71
CA LEU A 71 19.58 -34.77 -17.58
C LEU A 71 20.15 -35.94 -16.79
N SER A 72 21.04 -35.69 -15.82
CA SER A 72 21.55 -36.75 -14.94
C SER A 72 20.43 -37.48 -14.21
N GLU A 73 19.41 -36.75 -13.74
CA GLU A 73 18.26 -37.36 -13.09
C GLU A 73 17.41 -38.20 -14.05
N ILE A 74 17.16 -37.69 -15.26
CA ILE A 74 16.42 -38.43 -16.31
C ILE A 74 17.18 -39.71 -16.70
N LEU A 75 18.48 -39.60 -16.95
CA LEU A 75 19.33 -40.70 -17.42
C LEU A 75 19.69 -41.71 -16.31
N ALA A 76 19.53 -41.34 -15.04
CA ALA A 76 19.63 -42.29 -13.93
C ALA A 76 18.43 -43.25 -13.86
N ASN A 77 17.30 -42.91 -14.51
CA ASN A 77 16.04 -43.62 -14.39
C ASN A 77 15.38 -43.92 -15.76
N SER A 78 16.07 -43.65 -16.86
CA SER A 78 15.63 -43.96 -18.23
C SER A 78 16.82 -43.98 -19.19
N GLU A 79 16.66 -44.68 -20.30
CA GLU A 79 17.67 -44.73 -21.36
C GLU A 79 17.33 -43.75 -22.49
N VAL A 80 18.34 -43.22 -23.19
CA VAL A 80 18.13 -42.33 -24.35
C VAL A 80 17.29 -42.99 -25.45
N SER A 81 17.41 -44.31 -25.60
CA SER A 81 16.63 -45.16 -26.53
C SER A 81 15.11 -45.13 -26.26
N GLN A 82 14.71 -44.93 -25.00
CA GLN A 82 13.31 -44.89 -24.58
C GLN A 82 12.61 -43.57 -24.93
N TRP A 83 13.34 -42.54 -25.36
CA TRP A 83 12.76 -41.22 -25.65
C TRP A 83 12.48 -41.00 -27.13
N ARG A 84 11.21 -40.69 -27.46
CA ARG A 84 10.74 -40.43 -28.82
C ARG A 84 10.08 -39.06 -28.97
N HIS A 85 10.07 -38.54 -30.20
CA HIS A 85 9.42 -37.28 -30.54
C HIS A 85 7.95 -37.48 -30.92
N VAL A 86 7.03 -36.81 -30.24
CA VAL A 86 5.63 -36.74 -30.69
C VAL A 86 5.42 -35.47 -31.53
N PRO A 87 5.01 -35.56 -32.80
CA PRO A 87 4.70 -34.37 -33.59
C PRO A 87 3.54 -33.59 -32.95
N GLY A 88 3.62 -32.25 -32.93
CA GLY A 88 2.65 -31.40 -32.23
C GLY A 88 1.18 -31.66 -32.63
N LYS A 89 0.91 -32.01 -33.90
CA LYS A 89 -0.45 -32.38 -34.36
C LYS A 89 -1.01 -33.60 -33.63
N TRP A 90 -0.16 -34.49 -33.14
CA TRP A 90 -0.51 -35.75 -32.49
C TRP A 90 -0.28 -35.72 -30.97
N ASN A 91 0.15 -34.59 -30.40
CA ASN A 91 0.39 -34.45 -28.97
C ASN A 91 -0.93 -34.18 -28.21
N PRO A 92 -1.43 -35.11 -27.36
CA PRO A 92 -2.65 -34.87 -26.60
C PRO A 92 -2.51 -33.71 -25.59
N ALA A 93 -1.29 -33.37 -25.16
CA ALA A 93 -1.04 -32.26 -24.26
C ALA A 93 -1.39 -30.88 -24.86
N ASP A 94 -1.41 -30.77 -26.20
CA ASP A 94 -1.79 -29.56 -26.90
C ASP A 94 -3.28 -29.22 -26.74
N ASP A 95 -4.16 -30.23 -26.60
CA ASP A 95 -5.61 -30.01 -26.47
C ASP A 95 -5.97 -29.21 -25.22
N VAL A 96 -5.33 -29.55 -24.10
CA VAL A 96 -5.57 -28.83 -22.83
C VAL A 96 -4.86 -27.48 -22.81
N SER A 97 -3.71 -27.33 -23.49
CA SER A 97 -2.97 -26.07 -23.51
C SER A 97 -3.52 -25.02 -24.49
N ARG A 98 -4.13 -25.46 -25.61
CA ARG A 98 -4.77 -24.58 -26.61
C ARG A 98 -6.22 -24.24 -26.28
N GLY A 99 -6.85 -24.99 -25.37
CA GLY A 99 -8.22 -24.80 -24.93
C GLY A 99 -9.20 -25.59 -25.81
N VAL A 100 -9.72 -26.69 -25.26
CA VAL A 100 -10.76 -27.53 -25.87
C VAL A 100 -12.03 -27.50 -25.01
N PRO A 101 -13.24 -27.42 -25.60
CA PRO A 101 -14.48 -27.47 -24.83
C PRO A 101 -14.58 -28.72 -23.95
N ALA A 102 -15.00 -28.55 -22.70
CA ALA A 102 -15.12 -29.65 -21.74
C ALA A 102 -16.02 -30.78 -22.23
N THR A 103 -17.06 -30.47 -23.00
CA THR A 103 -17.97 -31.44 -23.62
C THR A 103 -17.29 -32.33 -24.66
N LEU A 104 -16.27 -31.82 -25.36
CA LEU A 104 -15.48 -32.60 -26.32
C LEU A 104 -14.44 -33.46 -25.59
N LEU A 105 -13.80 -32.91 -24.56
CA LEU A 105 -12.82 -33.62 -23.73
C LEU A 105 -13.46 -34.75 -22.90
N ALA A 106 -14.73 -34.60 -22.49
CA ALA A 106 -15.47 -35.60 -21.73
C ALA A 106 -15.81 -36.87 -22.54
N ARG A 107 -15.68 -36.84 -23.87
CA ARG A 107 -15.91 -38.02 -24.72
C ARG A 107 -14.78 -39.03 -24.50
N ARG A 108 -15.12 -40.25 -24.09
CA ARG A 108 -14.12 -41.32 -23.87
C ARG A 108 -13.31 -41.65 -25.13
N SER A 109 -13.86 -41.43 -26.32
CA SER A 109 -13.15 -41.60 -27.60
C SER A 109 -12.11 -40.53 -27.90
N HIS A 110 -12.01 -39.47 -27.08
CA HIS A 110 -11.04 -38.41 -27.29
C HIS A 110 -9.60 -38.91 -27.05
N ARG A 111 -8.65 -38.44 -27.86
CA ARG A 111 -7.22 -38.82 -27.81
C ARG A 111 -6.51 -38.50 -26.47
N TRP A 112 -7.14 -37.70 -25.63
CA TRP A 112 -6.70 -37.45 -24.25
C TRP A 112 -6.79 -38.71 -23.37
N TRP A 113 -7.85 -39.51 -23.58
CA TRP A 113 -8.11 -40.73 -22.83
C TRP A 113 -7.58 -41.98 -23.52
N CYS A 114 -7.73 -42.06 -24.85
CA CYS A 114 -7.31 -43.22 -25.64
C CYS A 114 -5.86 -43.16 -26.15
N GLY A 115 -5.17 -42.05 -25.90
CA GLY A 115 -3.90 -41.74 -26.56
C GLY A 115 -4.06 -41.39 -28.05
N PRO A 116 -2.99 -40.95 -28.72
CA PRO A 116 -2.97 -40.74 -30.16
C PRO A 116 -3.03 -42.06 -30.92
N GLN A 117 -3.64 -42.05 -32.12
CA GLN A 117 -3.93 -43.25 -32.90
C GLN A 117 -2.70 -44.10 -33.20
N PHE A 118 -1.52 -43.50 -33.39
CA PHE A 118 -0.30 -44.24 -33.70
C PHE A 118 0.14 -45.17 -32.56
N LEU A 119 -0.20 -44.87 -31.29
CA LEU A 119 0.10 -45.78 -30.17
C LEU A 119 -0.77 -47.03 -30.16
N GLN A 120 -1.85 -47.04 -30.93
CA GLN A 120 -2.72 -48.22 -31.11
C GLN A 120 -2.26 -49.08 -32.29
N MET A 121 -1.26 -48.62 -33.05
CA MET A 121 -0.67 -49.35 -34.16
C MET A 121 0.67 -50.00 -33.72
N PRO A 122 1.18 -51.00 -34.45
CA PRO A 122 2.46 -51.65 -34.15
C PRO A 122 3.63 -50.66 -34.10
N GLU A 123 4.68 -50.96 -33.32
CA GLU A 123 5.82 -50.04 -33.12
C GLU A 123 6.50 -49.58 -34.41
N ASP A 124 6.48 -50.42 -35.45
CA ASP A 124 7.02 -50.12 -36.77
C ASP A 124 6.31 -48.95 -37.48
N SER A 125 5.07 -48.69 -37.10
CA SER A 125 4.25 -47.59 -37.62
C SER A 125 4.33 -46.31 -36.78
N TRP A 126 5.10 -46.34 -35.68
CA TRP A 126 5.26 -45.17 -34.82
C TRP A 126 6.10 -44.09 -35.52
N PRO A 127 5.82 -42.80 -35.28
CA PRO A 127 6.55 -41.71 -35.91
C PRO A 127 8.02 -41.74 -35.50
N THR A 128 8.90 -41.84 -36.49
CA THR A 128 10.36 -41.78 -36.30
C THR A 128 10.86 -40.42 -36.74
N ALA A 129 11.47 -39.67 -35.82
CA ALA A 129 12.14 -38.42 -36.13
C ALA A 129 13.64 -38.67 -36.35
N SER A 130 14.16 -38.33 -37.53
CA SER A 130 15.60 -38.28 -37.77
C SER A 130 16.19 -37.10 -36.97
N LEU A 131 16.79 -37.42 -35.83
CA LEU A 131 17.49 -36.43 -35.00
C LEU A 131 18.94 -36.35 -35.45
N SER A 132 19.27 -35.40 -36.34
CA SER A 132 20.65 -34.99 -36.54
C SER A 132 21.12 -34.13 -35.36
N VAL A 133 22.22 -34.53 -34.72
CA VAL A 133 22.88 -33.72 -33.69
C VAL A 133 23.78 -32.73 -34.41
N ASP A 134 23.25 -31.56 -34.68
CA ASP A 134 24.03 -30.47 -35.29
C ASP A 134 24.91 -29.80 -34.22
N GLU A 135 26.22 -29.68 -34.45
CA GLU A 135 27.18 -29.12 -33.49
C GLU A 135 26.81 -27.69 -33.04
N ASP A 136 26.08 -26.96 -33.88
CA ASP A 136 25.61 -25.61 -33.58
C ASP A 136 24.54 -25.54 -32.48
N SER A 137 23.78 -26.62 -32.24
CA SER A 137 22.83 -26.68 -31.12
C SER A 137 23.54 -26.71 -29.76
N VAL A 138 24.77 -27.26 -29.70
CA VAL A 138 25.61 -27.27 -28.49
C VAL A 138 26.24 -25.89 -28.26
N LYS A 139 26.69 -25.23 -29.33
CA LYS A 139 27.20 -23.84 -29.28
C LYS A 139 26.15 -22.85 -28.79
N GLN A 140 24.86 -23.04 -29.10
CA GLN A 140 23.80 -22.13 -28.68
C GLN A 140 23.54 -22.12 -27.16
N GLU A 141 23.84 -23.21 -26.44
CA GLU A 141 23.78 -23.27 -24.97
C GLU A 141 25.12 -22.95 -24.29
N LEU A 142 26.25 -23.31 -24.90
CA LEU A 142 27.59 -22.96 -24.41
C LEU A 142 27.95 -21.49 -24.65
N ALA A 143 27.39 -20.88 -25.69
CA ALA A 143 27.44 -19.44 -25.86
C ALA A 143 26.77 -18.81 -24.64
N GLU A 144 27.59 -18.20 -23.78
CA GLU A 144 27.21 -16.96 -23.12
C GLU A 144 26.34 -16.17 -24.10
N HIS A 145 25.23 -15.60 -23.66
CA HIS A 145 24.33 -14.78 -24.47
C HIS A 145 25.09 -13.72 -25.29
N ARG A 146 25.73 -14.12 -26.39
CA ARG A 146 26.01 -13.31 -27.55
C ARG A 146 24.65 -13.23 -28.19
N LEU A 147 23.91 -12.24 -27.71
CA LEU A 147 22.79 -11.67 -28.43
C LEU A 147 23.29 -11.44 -29.86
N ASN A 148 22.99 -12.36 -30.76
CA ASN A 148 22.85 -12.03 -32.16
C ASN A 148 21.65 -11.08 -32.21
N VAL A 149 21.93 -9.81 -31.96
CA VAL A 149 21.03 -8.72 -32.24
C VAL A 149 20.97 -8.67 -33.75
N ASN A 150 20.04 -9.43 -34.34
CA ASN A 150 19.40 -8.97 -35.55
C ASN A 150 18.94 -7.55 -35.22
N ALA A 151 19.50 -6.58 -35.94
CA ALA A 151 19.28 -5.14 -35.76
C ALA A 151 17.81 -4.78 -36.02
N LEU A 152 16.93 -5.19 -35.11
CA LEU A 152 15.64 -4.61 -34.88
C LEU A 152 15.87 -3.54 -33.84
N GLY A 153 15.73 -2.27 -34.23
CA GLY A 153 16.12 -1.08 -33.49
C GLY A 153 15.58 -1.03 -32.06
N ILE A 154 16.29 -1.67 -31.13
CA ILE A 154 16.18 -1.41 -29.70
C ILE A 154 17.17 -0.29 -29.43
N SER A 155 16.62 0.90 -29.12
CA SER A 155 17.38 2.06 -28.66
C SER A 155 18.48 1.62 -27.70
N SER A 156 19.73 1.74 -28.13
CA SER A 156 20.91 1.35 -27.37
C SER A 156 21.04 2.22 -26.14
N SER A 157 20.37 1.84 -25.03
CA SER A 157 20.51 2.59 -23.79
C SER A 157 21.95 2.54 -23.31
N ASN A 158 22.52 3.72 -23.08
CA ASN A 158 23.93 3.91 -22.77
C ASN A 158 24.33 3.08 -21.53
N ALA A 159 25.40 2.28 -21.64
CA ALA A 159 25.83 1.36 -20.58
C ALA A 159 26.12 2.08 -19.24
N VAL A 160 26.62 3.32 -19.29
CA VAL A 160 26.83 4.15 -18.09
C VAL A 160 25.50 4.57 -17.47
N LEU A 161 24.51 4.95 -18.29
CA LEU A 161 23.19 5.36 -17.80
C LEU A 161 22.39 4.19 -17.21
N ARG A 162 22.62 2.96 -17.70
CA ARG A 162 22.06 1.74 -17.10
C ARG A 162 22.50 1.52 -15.65
N LEU A 163 23.64 2.05 -15.21
CA LEU A 163 24.07 1.96 -13.81
C LEU A 163 23.04 2.57 -12.85
N PHE A 164 22.31 3.61 -13.27
CA PHE A 164 21.27 4.24 -12.46
C PHE A 164 20.00 3.41 -12.32
N ASP A 165 19.76 2.47 -13.24
CA ASP A 165 18.65 1.52 -13.17
C ASP A 165 18.96 0.40 -12.16
N VAL A 166 20.17 -0.16 -12.21
CA VAL A 166 20.57 -1.33 -11.42
C VAL A 166 21.09 -1.00 -10.02
N HIS A 167 21.66 0.20 -9.81
CA HIS A 167 22.15 0.64 -8.51
C HIS A 167 21.31 1.76 -7.91
N SER A 168 21.18 1.75 -6.58
CA SER A 168 20.41 2.73 -5.82
C SER A 168 21.22 3.90 -5.25
N ASP A 169 22.53 3.73 -5.11
CA ASP A 169 23.42 4.69 -4.47
C ASP A 169 24.11 5.56 -5.51
N PHE A 170 23.74 6.85 -5.53
CA PHE A 170 24.30 7.85 -6.45
C PHE A 170 25.82 8.02 -6.26
N SER A 171 26.29 8.08 -5.01
CA SER A 171 27.72 8.25 -4.70
C SER A 171 28.54 7.04 -5.14
N LYS A 172 27.99 5.82 -4.97
CA LYS A 172 28.62 4.59 -5.48
C LYS A 172 28.71 4.61 -7.00
N ILE A 173 27.64 4.98 -7.69
CA ILE A 173 27.64 5.09 -9.16
C ILE A 173 28.70 6.10 -9.61
N MET A 174 28.78 7.28 -8.98
CA MET A 174 29.78 8.29 -9.36
C MET A 174 31.21 7.79 -9.19
N ARG A 175 31.51 7.00 -8.14
CA ARG A 175 32.82 6.36 -7.96
C ARG A 175 33.12 5.34 -9.05
N ILE A 176 32.16 4.47 -9.39
CA ILE A 176 32.30 3.49 -10.49
C ILE A 176 32.62 4.23 -11.79
N VAL A 177 31.84 5.26 -12.13
CA VAL A 177 32.04 6.05 -13.35
C VAL A 177 33.39 6.77 -13.34
N ALA A 178 33.83 7.28 -12.18
CA ALA A 178 35.15 7.89 -12.06
C ALA A 178 36.28 6.88 -12.35
N TYR A 179 36.21 5.65 -11.83
CA TYR A 179 37.17 4.60 -12.16
C TYR A 179 37.14 4.19 -13.63
N LEU A 180 35.95 4.08 -14.23
CA LEU A 180 35.82 3.84 -15.67
C LEU A 180 36.50 4.93 -16.48
N ARG A 181 36.33 6.20 -16.09
CA ARG A 181 37.01 7.33 -16.75
C ARG A 181 38.52 7.29 -16.57
N ARG A 182 39.05 6.90 -15.39
CA ARG A 182 40.51 6.70 -15.20
C ARG A 182 41.07 5.71 -16.22
N PHE A 183 40.35 4.60 -16.42
CA PHE A 183 40.74 3.57 -17.38
C PHE A 183 40.71 4.08 -18.83
N MET A 184 39.66 4.82 -19.20
CA MET A 184 39.48 5.35 -20.57
C MET A 184 40.48 6.44 -20.94
N VAL A 185 40.85 7.31 -20.00
CA VAL A 185 41.68 8.50 -20.29
C VAL A 185 43.16 8.16 -20.37
N ARG A 186 43.61 7.02 -19.79
CA ARG A 186 44.98 6.48 -19.85
C ARG A 186 46.07 7.56 -20.04
N GLU A 187 46.05 8.59 -19.19
CA GLU A 187 47.19 9.50 -19.09
C GLU A 187 48.35 8.69 -18.50
N GLU A 188 49.55 8.87 -19.05
CA GLU A 188 50.80 8.13 -18.77
C GLU A 188 51.31 8.24 -17.32
N ARG A 189 50.46 8.55 -16.35
CA ARG A 189 50.83 8.71 -14.94
C ARG A 189 50.46 7.45 -14.13
N PRO A 190 51.36 6.97 -13.26
CA PRO A 190 51.03 5.89 -12.34
C PRO A 190 49.82 6.28 -11.50
N TYR A 191 48.83 5.39 -11.41
CA TYR A 191 47.56 5.61 -10.71
C TYR A 191 47.78 6.31 -9.35
N PRO A 192 47.46 7.62 -9.19
CA PRO A 192 48.02 8.39 -8.08
C PRO A 192 47.51 8.00 -6.68
N SER A 193 46.45 7.19 -6.57
CA SER A 193 45.91 6.67 -5.31
C SER A 193 44.71 5.76 -5.62
N MET A 194 44.43 4.76 -4.76
CA MET A 194 43.15 4.03 -4.79
C MET A 194 41.94 4.92 -4.51
N ILE A 195 42.14 6.11 -3.94
CA ILE A 195 41.07 7.04 -3.54
C ILE A 195 40.64 7.91 -4.74
N VAL A 196 39.33 8.00 -4.97
CA VAL A 196 38.74 8.92 -5.96
C VAL A 196 38.60 10.31 -5.36
N THR A 197 39.15 11.31 -6.05
CA THR A 197 39.13 12.72 -5.65
C THR A 197 37.79 13.40 -5.94
N ALA A 198 37.51 14.53 -5.28
CA ALA A 198 36.29 15.30 -5.52
C ALA A 198 36.18 15.82 -6.97
N SER A 199 37.30 16.19 -7.59
CA SER A 199 37.33 16.66 -8.98
C SER A 199 36.97 15.54 -9.97
N GLU A 200 37.36 14.29 -9.67
CA GLU A 200 36.98 13.13 -10.47
C GLU A 200 35.49 12.81 -10.35
N ILE A 201 34.91 12.94 -9.16
CA ILE A 201 33.47 12.78 -8.95
C ILE A 201 32.70 13.86 -9.72
N GLN A 202 33.17 15.12 -9.68
CA GLN A 202 32.55 16.21 -10.45
C GLN A 202 32.60 15.93 -11.96
N ARG A 203 33.76 15.52 -12.50
CA ARG A 203 33.91 15.15 -13.91
C ARG A 203 33.03 13.95 -14.29
N ALA A 204 32.94 12.94 -13.44
CA ALA A 204 32.05 11.79 -13.64
C ALA A 204 30.57 12.21 -13.65
N THR A 205 30.19 13.14 -12.76
CA THR A 205 28.83 13.70 -12.70
C THR A 205 28.50 14.46 -13.98
N SER A 206 29.35 15.40 -14.39
CA SER A 206 29.21 16.17 -15.63
C SER A 206 29.10 15.26 -16.85
N TRP A 207 29.92 14.21 -16.93
CA TRP A 207 29.86 13.25 -18.02
C TRP A 207 28.54 12.47 -18.06
N CYS A 208 28.04 11.98 -16.92
CA CYS A 208 26.74 11.32 -16.85
C CYS A 208 25.60 12.25 -17.27
N ILE A 209 25.66 13.52 -16.87
CA ILE A 209 24.68 14.54 -17.26
C ILE A 209 24.71 14.75 -18.78
N HIS A 210 25.90 14.92 -19.36
CA HIS A 210 26.07 15.10 -20.79
C HIS A 210 25.49 13.89 -21.56
N LEU A 211 25.84 12.66 -21.15
CA LEU A 211 25.28 11.44 -21.74
C LEU A 211 23.75 11.39 -21.64
N LEU A 212 23.19 11.78 -20.49
CA LEU A 212 21.75 11.80 -20.26
C LEU A 212 21.05 12.83 -21.16
N GLN A 213 21.67 13.99 -21.35
CA GLN A 213 21.18 15.03 -22.24
C GLN A 213 21.25 14.58 -23.70
N MET A 214 22.33 13.91 -24.12
CA MET A 214 22.42 13.32 -25.46
C MET A 214 21.33 12.26 -25.70
N GLU A 215 21.03 11.41 -24.72
CA GLU A 215 19.97 10.40 -24.87
C GLU A 215 18.57 11.02 -24.91
N SER A 216 18.33 12.08 -24.13
CA SER A 216 16.97 12.64 -23.95
C SER A 216 16.65 13.84 -24.83
N PHE A 217 17.66 14.58 -25.28
CA PHE A 217 17.55 15.88 -25.94
C PHE A 217 18.47 15.97 -27.17
N ALA A 218 18.71 14.84 -27.86
CA ALA A 218 19.64 14.77 -29.00
C ALA A 218 19.38 15.85 -30.06
N LYS A 219 18.11 16.06 -30.42
CA LYS A 219 17.70 17.04 -31.43
C LYS A 219 17.92 18.47 -30.94
N GLU A 220 17.51 18.75 -29.71
CA GLU A 220 17.68 20.07 -29.12
C GLU A 220 19.15 20.43 -28.91
N LEU A 221 20.00 19.45 -28.59
CA LEU A 221 21.45 19.64 -28.52
C LEU A 221 22.04 20.01 -29.89
N ASP A 222 21.62 19.32 -30.95
CA ASP A 222 22.08 19.59 -32.32
C ASP A 222 21.60 20.96 -32.83
N ASP A 223 20.36 21.33 -32.52
CA ASP A 223 19.82 22.64 -32.88
C ASP A 223 20.53 23.78 -32.13
N VAL A 224 20.75 23.63 -30.82
CA VAL A 224 21.44 24.66 -30.02
C VAL A 224 22.93 24.75 -30.39
N SER A 225 23.60 23.63 -30.66
CA SER A 225 25.00 23.64 -31.09
C SER A 225 25.17 24.26 -32.48
N GLY A 226 24.22 24.03 -33.38
CA GLY A 226 24.17 24.61 -34.72
C GLY A 226 23.62 26.03 -34.80
N GLY A 227 23.28 26.66 -33.67
CA GLY A 227 22.69 28.02 -33.64
C GLY A 227 21.30 28.12 -34.26
N ARG A 228 20.58 27.00 -34.40
CA ARG A 228 19.24 26.93 -34.97
C ARG A 228 18.18 27.17 -33.89
N ALA A 229 17.04 27.72 -34.31
CA ALA A 229 15.91 27.88 -33.42
C ALA A 229 15.31 26.51 -33.04
N LEU A 230 15.02 26.33 -31.74
CA LEU A 230 14.37 25.12 -31.26
C LEU A 230 12.93 25.00 -31.78
N ASN A 231 12.47 23.76 -31.96
CA ASN A 231 11.07 23.49 -32.23
C ASN A 231 10.19 24.05 -31.10
N ILE A 232 9.17 24.86 -31.45
CA ILE A 232 8.24 25.48 -30.51
C ILE A 232 7.53 24.45 -29.60
N ARG A 233 7.35 23.22 -30.07
CA ARG A 233 6.75 22.12 -29.30
C ARG A 233 7.74 21.44 -28.34
N SER A 234 9.04 21.72 -28.43
CA SER A 234 10.01 21.16 -27.50
C SER A 234 9.76 21.70 -26.09
N PRO A 235 9.83 20.84 -25.04
CA PRO A 235 9.70 21.29 -23.66
C PRO A 235 10.83 22.26 -23.24
N LEU A 236 11.90 22.37 -24.05
CA LEU A 236 13.04 23.23 -23.79
C LEU A 236 12.91 24.62 -24.41
N ALA A 237 12.01 24.83 -25.39
CA ALA A 237 11.89 26.10 -26.11
C ALA A 237 11.62 27.30 -25.19
N ALA A 238 10.81 27.11 -24.14
CA ALA A 238 10.49 28.15 -23.16
C ALA A 238 11.64 28.47 -22.18
N LEU A 239 12.75 27.74 -22.21
CA LEU A 239 13.85 27.85 -21.25
C LEU A 239 15.06 28.62 -21.79
N ASP A 240 14.99 29.12 -23.04
CA ASP A 240 16.11 29.82 -23.71
C ASP A 240 17.44 29.04 -23.53
N PRO A 241 17.49 27.75 -23.89
CA PRO A 241 18.58 26.89 -23.49
C PRO A 241 19.86 27.19 -24.27
N PHE A 242 21.00 27.07 -23.59
CA PHE A 242 22.33 27.21 -24.20
C PHE A 242 23.26 26.10 -23.72
N ILE A 243 24.32 25.83 -24.48
CA ILE A 243 25.36 24.87 -24.12
C ILE A 243 26.51 25.62 -23.44
N ASP A 244 26.92 25.15 -22.26
CA ASP A 244 28.08 25.71 -21.56
C ASP A 244 29.42 25.23 -22.13
N LYS A 245 30.52 25.74 -21.59
CA LYS A 245 31.89 25.37 -21.98
C LYS A 245 32.21 23.88 -21.81
N ASP A 246 31.44 23.17 -20.98
CA ASP A 246 31.63 21.75 -20.67
C ASP A 246 30.69 20.86 -21.53
N GLY A 247 29.98 21.45 -22.50
CA GLY A 247 29.04 20.74 -23.37
C GLY A 247 27.71 20.40 -22.70
N ILE A 248 27.36 21.04 -21.59
CA ILE A 248 26.14 20.76 -20.83
C ILE A 248 25.05 21.77 -21.19
N LEU A 249 23.85 21.26 -21.47
CA LEU A 249 22.67 22.07 -21.76
C LEU A 249 22.11 22.69 -20.47
N ARG A 250 21.99 24.02 -20.45
CA ARG A 250 21.55 24.81 -19.30
C ARG A 250 20.43 25.76 -19.66
N VAL A 251 19.68 26.20 -18.64
CA VAL A 251 18.64 27.22 -18.77
C VAL A 251 19.27 28.60 -18.94
N GLY A 252 18.86 29.35 -19.97
CA GLY A 252 19.25 30.74 -20.18
C GLY A 252 18.39 31.73 -19.40
N GLY A 253 18.20 32.93 -19.96
CA GLY A 253 17.34 33.96 -19.39
C GLY A 253 18.03 35.08 -18.61
N ARG A 254 17.25 35.76 -17.76
CA ARG A 254 17.50 37.15 -17.29
C ARG A 254 18.42 37.26 -16.07
N LEU A 255 18.83 36.16 -15.46
CA LEU A 255 19.63 36.16 -14.24
C LEU A 255 21.15 36.26 -14.49
N LYS A 256 21.59 36.53 -15.72
CA LYS A 256 23.02 36.59 -16.11
C LYS A 256 23.87 37.46 -15.16
N PHE A 257 23.36 38.63 -14.80
CA PHE A 257 24.06 39.61 -13.94
C PHE A 257 23.78 39.46 -12.43
N ALA A 258 22.96 38.49 -12.00
CA ALA A 258 22.67 38.32 -10.58
C ALA A 258 23.94 37.89 -9.79
N ASN A 259 24.14 38.37 -8.57
CA ASN A 259 25.25 37.93 -7.71
C ASN A 259 24.96 36.56 -7.06
N ARG A 260 25.00 35.49 -7.87
CA ARG A 260 24.72 34.10 -7.47
C ARG A 260 25.70 33.13 -8.12
N LYS A 261 25.79 31.90 -7.61
CA LYS A 261 26.55 30.81 -8.24
C LYS A 261 26.02 30.55 -9.66
N VAL A 262 26.91 30.20 -10.58
CA VAL A 262 26.57 29.94 -12.00
C VAL A 262 25.44 28.93 -12.14
N ASP A 263 25.48 27.82 -11.41
CA ASP A 263 24.43 26.80 -11.46
C ASP A 263 23.05 27.30 -10.97
N ALA A 264 23.01 28.33 -10.12
CA ALA A 264 21.77 28.94 -9.66
C ALA A 264 21.25 30.00 -10.64
N LYS A 265 22.13 30.61 -11.46
CA LYS A 265 21.74 31.51 -12.55
C LYS A 265 21.28 30.73 -13.77
N HIS A 266 22.01 29.67 -14.10
CA HIS A 266 21.84 28.81 -15.26
C HIS A 266 21.80 27.34 -14.84
N PRO A 267 20.68 26.88 -14.25
CA PRO A 267 20.56 25.49 -13.82
C PRO A 267 20.68 24.50 -14.99
N ILE A 268 21.25 23.33 -14.70
CA ILE A 268 21.44 22.24 -15.65
C ILE A 268 20.09 21.60 -15.98
N ILE A 269 19.78 21.46 -17.27
CA ILE A 269 18.51 20.90 -17.72
C ILE A 269 18.56 19.37 -17.61
N LEU A 270 17.60 18.78 -16.90
CA LEU A 270 17.49 17.32 -16.74
C LEU A 270 16.12 16.78 -17.15
N PRO A 271 16.05 15.59 -17.78
CA PRO A 271 14.79 14.92 -18.10
C PRO A 271 14.11 14.40 -16.83
N GLY A 272 12.83 14.73 -16.63
CA GLY A 272 12.13 14.40 -15.39
C GLY A 272 11.85 12.90 -15.16
N ALA A 273 11.86 12.09 -16.21
CA ALA A 273 11.47 10.67 -16.14
C ALA A 273 12.66 9.70 -15.99
N SER A 274 13.90 10.19 -15.88
CA SER A 274 15.09 9.33 -15.86
C SER A 274 15.39 8.70 -14.50
N SER A 275 16.02 7.54 -14.51
CA SER A 275 16.56 6.90 -13.31
C SER A 275 17.68 7.72 -12.68
N PHE A 276 18.48 8.43 -13.48
CA PHE A 276 19.45 9.41 -12.99
C PHE A 276 18.81 10.41 -12.03
N VAL A 277 17.72 11.06 -12.46
CA VAL A 277 17.00 12.04 -11.62
C VAL A 277 16.43 11.38 -10.37
N ARG A 278 15.94 10.14 -10.45
CA ARG A 278 15.49 9.40 -9.26
C ARG A 278 16.63 9.20 -8.26
N ARG A 279 17.82 8.79 -8.72
CA ARG A 279 19.00 8.58 -7.86
C ARG A 279 19.58 9.90 -7.34
N LEU A 280 19.38 11.00 -8.05
CA LEU A 280 19.75 12.35 -7.60
C LEU A 280 18.81 12.87 -6.50
N VAL A 281 17.49 12.69 -6.67
CA VAL A 281 16.47 13.19 -5.74
C VAL A 281 16.49 12.43 -4.41
N TRP A 282 16.71 11.12 -4.44
CA TRP A 282 16.58 10.26 -3.25
C TRP A 282 17.54 10.64 -2.10
N PRO A 283 18.85 10.80 -2.29
CA PRO A 283 19.76 11.26 -1.24
C PRO A 283 19.36 12.64 -0.70
N ARG A 284 18.90 13.56 -1.57
CA ARG A 284 18.49 14.90 -1.14
C ARG A 284 17.23 14.86 -0.26
N HIS A 285 16.29 13.98 -0.59
CA HIS A 285 15.12 13.72 0.24
C HIS A 285 15.49 13.23 1.65
N LEU A 286 16.49 12.34 1.75
CA LEU A 286 16.98 11.83 3.05
C LEU A 286 17.75 12.90 3.84
N GLN A 287 18.66 13.63 3.19
CA GLN A 287 19.42 14.72 3.83
C GLN A 287 18.53 15.83 4.39
N LEU A 288 17.40 16.09 3.73
CA LEU A 288 16.39 17.06 4.17
C LEU A 288 15.34 16.43 5.11
N MET A 289 15.70 15.36 5.82
CA MET A 289 14.88 14.74 6.88
C MET A 289 13.44 14.45 6.45
N HIS A 290 13.27 13.82 5.30
CA HIS A 290 11.95 13.47 4.75
C HIS A 290 11.01 14.66 4.50
N SER A 291 11.55 15.85 4.23
CA SER A 291 10.75 17.04 3.91
C SER A 291 9.82 16.88 2.69
N ARG A 292 8.80 17.75 2.63
CA ARG A 292 7.80 17.76 1.54
C ARG A 292 8.41 18.15 0.19
N THR A 293 7.70 17.81 -0.89
CA THR A 293 8.10 18.03 -2.29
C THR A 293 8.67 19.41 -2.57
N GLU A 294 8.04 20.48 -2.07
CA GLU A 294 8.48 21.85 -2.37
C GLU A 294 9.86 22.16 -1.81
N ARG A 295 10.19 21.65 -0.62
CA ARG A 295 11.50 21.89 0.02
C ARG A 295 12.61 21.16 -0.73
N VAL A 296 12.39 19.90 -1.08
CA VAL A 296 13.36 19.11 -1.87
C VAL A 296 13.57 19.72 -3.25
N LEU A 297 12.48 20.15 -3.91
CA LEU A 297 12.54 20.80 -5.21
C LEU A 297 13.27 22.15 -5.18
N ALA A 298 13.03 22.95 -4.13
CA ALA A 298 13.69 24.24 -3.97
C ALA A 298 15.22 24.09 -3.86
N GLU A 299 15.71 23.07 -3.15
CA GLU A 299 17.15 22.82 -3.15
C GLU A 299 17.65 22.39 -4.52
N LEU A 300 16.99 21.39 -5.14
CA LEU A 300 17.47 20.88 -6.42
C LEU A 300 17.52 21.98 -7.49
N ARG A 301 16.62 22.96 -7.43
CA ARG A 301 16.62 24.14 -8.30
C ARG A 301 17.82 25.07 -8.17
N ALA A 302 18.60 24.97 -7.10
CA ALA A 302 19.85 25.73 -6.98
C ALA A 302 20.93 25.23 -7.97
N GLN A 303 20.75 24.05 -8.56
CA GLN A 303 21.70 23.44 -9.50
C GLN A 303 21.06 22.87 -10.76
N PHE A 304 19.82 22.37 -10.67
CA PHE A 304 19.17 21.59 -11.71
C PHE A 304 17.78 22.11 -12.04
N TRP A 305 17.49 22.24 -13.34
CA TRP A 305 16.15 22.41 -13.88
C TRP A 305 15.61 21.07 -14.38
N ILE A 306 14.92 20.35 -13.50
CA ILE A 306 14.28 19.07 -13.84
C ILE A 306 12.94 19.35 -14.54
N LEU A 307 12.77 18.85 -15.76
CA LEU A 307 11.51 18.97 -16.49
C LEU A 307 10.38 18.29 -15.72
N GLY A 308 9.28 19.01 -15.46
CA GLY A 308 8.22 18.50 -14.58
C GLY A 308 8.70 18.21 -13.16
N GLY A 309 9.71 18.92 -12.66
CA GLY A 309 10.45 18.61 -11.43
C GLY A 309 9.58 18.32 -10.21
N ARG A 310 8.47 19.05 -10.02
CA ARG A 310 7.51 18.77 -8.93
C ARG A 310 6.96 17.34 -9.00
N ARG A 311 6.55 16.89 -10.20
CA ARG A 311 6.03 15.55 -10.44
C ARG A 311 7.11 14.49 -10.21
N SER A 312 8.33 14.75 -10.68
CA SER A 312 9.46 13.84 -10.52
C SER A 312 9.86 13.67 -9.05
N VAL A 313 10.00 14.77 -8.31
CA VAL A 313 10.31 14.75 -6.88
C VAL A 313 9.20 14.06 -6.08
N ARG A 314 7.93 14.42 -6.35
CA ARG A 314 6.77 13.79 -5.70
C ARG A 314 6.76 12.28 -5.89
N ARG A 315 7.01 11.79 -7.12
CA ARG A 315 7.08 10.36 -7.41
C ARG A 315 8.13 9.62 -6.58
N VAL A 316 9.25 10.27 -6.24
CA VAL A 316 10.28 9.68 -5.37
C VAL A 316 9.81 9.65 -3.91
N ILE A 317 9.25 10.75 -3.42
CA ILE A 317 8.76 10.87 -2.04
C ILE A 317 7.58 9.92 -1.78
N ASP A 318 6.64 9.81 -2.72
CA ASP A 318 5.47 8.92 -2.59
C ASP A 318 5.85 7.43 -2.53
N ARG A 319 7.06 7.07 -2.98
CA ARG A 319 7.60 5.70 -2.86
C ARG A 319 8.37 5.48 -1.55
N CYS A 320 8.68 6.54 -0.80
CA CYS A 320 9.36 6.42 0.48
C CYS A 320 8.42 5.82 1.53
N LEU A 321 8.80 4.66 2.09
CA LEU A 321 7.99 3.94 3.07
C LEU A 321 7.74 4.77 4.34
N TYR A 322 8.75 5.51 4.80
CA TYR A 322 8.61 6.41 5.95
C TYR A 322 7.55 7.48 5.69
N CYS A 323 7.65 8.21 4.57
CA CYS A 323 6.68 9.23 4.21
C CYS A 323 5.28 8.67 3.98
N ARG A 324 5.15 7.48 3.38
CA ARG A 324 3.86 6.81 3.20
C ARG A 324 3.20 6.47 4.53
N ARG A 325 3.97 5.95 5.50
CA ARG A 325 3.45 5.63 6.84
C ARG A 325 3.00 6.90 7.57
N MET A 326 3.84 7.94 7.58
CA MET A 326 3.55 9.18 8.29
C MET A 326 2.39 9.99 7.69
N ASN A 327 2.13 9.86 6.38
CA ASN A 327 1.05 10.57 5.69
C ASN A 327 -0.16 9.67 5.37
N ALA A 328 -0.20 8.44 5.90
CA ALA A 328 -1.34 7.54 5.69
C ALA A 328 -2.59 8.17 6.31
N THR A 329 -3.61 8.40 5.49
CA THR A 329 -4.93 8.81 5.99
C THR A 329 -5.69 7.55 6.39
N PRO A 330 -6.23 7.45 7.62
CA PRO A 330 -7.06 6.32 7.99
C PRO A 330 -8.30 6.29 7.09
N LEU A 331 -8.67 5.10 6.61
CA LEU A 331 -9.93 4.90 5.90
C LEU A 331 -11.07 5.24 6.86
N GLN A 332 -11.93 6.19 6.47
CA GLN A 332 -13.14 6.46 7.24
C GLN A 332 -14.11 5.29 7.04
N PRO A 333 -14.46 4.54 8.09
CA PRO A 333 -15.47 3.50 7.95
C PRO A 333 -16.83 4.12 7.58
N ILE A 334 -17.66 3.36 6.86
CA ILE A 334 -19.06 3.73 6.64
C ILE A 334 -19.72 3.89 8.02
N MET A 335 -20.31 5.06 8.30
CA MET A 335 -20.99 5.31 9.57
C MET A 335 -22.23 4.43 9.66
N ALA A 336 -22.41 3.74 10.79
CA ALA A 336 -23.60 2.95 11.05
C ALA A 336 -24.87 3.83 11.07
N PRO A 337 -26.04 3.30 10.69
CA PRO A 337 -27.32 4.00 10.84
C PRO A 337 -27.56 4.39 12.31
N PHE A 338 -28.28 5.50 12.53
CA PHE A 338 -28.62 5.91 13.89
C PHE A 338 -29.59 4.92 14.55
N PRO A 339 -29.47 4.69 15.88
CA PRO A 339 -30.46 3.91 16.63
C PRO A 339 -31.87 4.48 16.49
N LYS A 340 -32.88 3.60 16.45
CA LYS A 340 -34.31 3.97 16.38
C LYS A 340 -34.71 4.92 17.51
N GLU A 341 -34.08 4.78 18.68
CA GLU A 341 -34.30 5.58 19.88
C GLU A 341 -33.94 7.06 19.68
N ARG A 342 -33.09 7.39 18.69
CA ARG A 342 -32.77 8.76 18.29
C ARG A 342 -33.74 9.36 17.26
N LEU A 343 -34.59 8.53 16.65
CA LEU A 343 -35.44 8.90 15.51
C LEU A 343 -36.93 8.98 15.88
N ARG A 344 -37.30 8.67 17.12
CA ARG A 344 -38.69 8.72 17.63
C ARG A 344 -39.11 10.15 18.00
N CYS A 345 -39.19 11.04 17.01
CA CYS A 345 -39.53 12.47 17.21
C CYS A 345 -40.92 12.72 17.82
N SER A 346 -41.84 11.74 17.73
CA SER A 346 -43.18 11.81 18.33
C SER A 346 -43.24 11.38 19.80
N ALA A 347 -42.15 10.83 20.35
CA ALA A 347 -42.11 10.43 21.76
C ALA A 347 -41.97 11.64 22.68
N PRO A 348 -42.59 11.64 23.88
CA PRO A 348 -42.34 12.64 24.90
C PRO A 348 -40.84 12.80 25.24
N ALA A 349 -40.46 13.97 25.74
CA ALA A 349 -39.10 14.19 26.23
C ALA A 349 -38.75 13.16 27.31
N PHE A 350 -37.48 12.75 27.35
CA PHE A 350 -36.94 11.79 28.31
C PHE A 350 -37.44 10.33 28.20
N VAL A 351 -38.16 9.95 27.14
CA VAL A 351 -38.44 8.53 26.87
C VAL A 351 -37.16 7.74 26.58
N ASN A 352 -36.25 8.30 25.78
CA ASN A 352 -34.94 7.73 25.50
C ASN A 352 -33.87 8.69 26.03
N VAL A 353 -33.07 8.24 27.01
CA VAL A 353 -32.13 9.08 27.75
C VAL A 353 -30.71 8.55 27.60
N GLY A 354 -29.77 9.44 27.30
CA GLY A 354 -28.33 9.18 27.48
C GLY A 354 -27.87 9.77 28.81
N ILE A 355 -27.09 9.01 29.57
CA ILE A 355 -26.58 9.38 30.88
C ILE A 355 -25.06 9.53 30.84
N ASP A 356 -24.55 10.57 31.49
CA ASP A 356 -23.11 10.80 31.63
C ASP A 356 -22.77 11.44 32.98
N CYS A 357 -21.71 10.96 33.60
CA CYS A 357 -21.21 11.49 34.86
C CYS A 357 -19.98 12.36 34.60
N PHE A 358 -19.90 13.51 35.28
CA PHE A 358 -18.81 14.44 35.12
C PHE A 358 -18.37 15.07 36.44
N GLY A 359 -17.16 15.64 36.46
CA GLY A 359 -16.55 16.23 37.65
C GLY A 359 -15.10 15.78 37.79
N PRO A 360 -14.50 15.86 38.99
CA PRO A 360 -15.09 16.36 40.23
C PRO A 360 -15.14 17.90 40.30
N SER A 361 -16.19 18.43 40.91
CA SER A 361 -16.24 19.81 41.42
C SER A 361 -15.82 19.81 42.89
N GLN A 362 -14.99 20.77 43.29
CA GLN A 362 -14.61 20.92 44.71
C GLN A 362 -15.66 21.76 45.43
N VAL A 363 -16.20 21.22 46.51
CA VAL A 363 -17.24 21.86 47.33
C VAL A 363 -16.75 21.93 48.77
N ILE A 364 -16.95 23.08 49.40
CA ILE A 364 -16.67 23.28 50.82
C ILE A 364 -17.87 22.77 51.61
N VAL A 365 -17.63 21.76 52.43
CA VAL A 365 -18.60 21.25 53.40
C VAL A 365 -18.01 21.48 54.78
N LYS A 366 -18.59 22.42 55.54
CA LYS A 366 -18.06 22.87 56.83
C LYS A 366 -16.61 23.38 56.70
N ARG A 367 -15.62 22.62 57.16
CA ARG A 367 -14.18 22.95 57.14
C ARG A 367 -13.37 22.12 56.15
N SER A 368 -14.01 21.25 55.36
CA SER A 368 -13.32 20.35 54.43
C SER A 368 -13.74 20.58 52.98
N LEU A 369 -12.77 20.39 52.08
CA LEU A 369 -13.00 20.34 50.64
C LEU A 369 -13.36 18.90 50.25
N VAL A 370 -14.56 18.71 49.73
CA VAL A 370 -15.07 17.40 49.31
C VAL A 370 -15.36 17.43 47.81
N LYS A 371 -15.11 16.30 47.14
CA LYS A 371 -15.45 16.13 45.73
C LYS A 371 -16.94 15.85 45.57
N ARG A 372 -17.58 16.59 44.68
CA ARG A 372 -18.93 16.31 44.16
C ARG A 372 -18.85 16.04 42.67
N TYR A 373 -19.79 15.25 42.17
CA TYR A 373 -19.88 14.93 40.75
C TYR A 373 -21.24 15.39 40.22
N GLY A 374 -21.33 15.63 38.92
CA GLY A 374 -22.58 15.89 38.22
C GLY A 374 -23.01 14.67 37.43
N CYS A 375 -24.30 14.42 37.39
CA CYS A 375 -24.94 13.46 36.50
C CYS A 375 -25.80 14.22 35.50
N MET A 376 -25.58 13.96 34.22
CA MET A 376 -26.37 14.51 33.13
C MET A 376 -27.30 13.45 32.57
N PHE A 377 -28.59 13.80 32.47
CA PHE A 377 -29.60 13.05 31.75
C PHE A 377 -29.98 13.85 30.50
N SER A 378 -29.68 13.32 29.31
CA SER A 378 -29.97 13.99 28.04
C SER A 378 -31.00 13.19 27.26
N CYS A 379 -32.11 13.83 26.87
CA CYS A 379 -33.03 13.21 25.92
C CYS A 379 -32.34 13.02 24.56
N LEU A 380 -32.37 11.81 24.02
CA LEU A 380 -31.73 11.46 22.75
C LEU A 380 -32.44 12.06 21.52
N VAL A 381 -33.74 12.33 21.67
CA VAL A 381 -34.61 12.87 20.63
C VAL A 381 -34.58 14.41 20.68
N SER A 382 -35.08 15.01 21.77
CA SER A 382 -35.26 16.46 21.87
C SER A 382 -34.02 17.24 22.32
N ARG A 383 -32.97 16.55 22.80
CA ARG A 383 -31.73 17.15 23.37
C ARG A 383 -31.93 18.00 24.62
N VAL A 384 -33.12 17.98 25.21
CA VAL A 384 -33.38 18.56 26.54
C VAL A 384 -32.53 17.82 27.56
N SER A 385 -31.91 18.57 28.47
CA SER A 385 -31.01 18.07 29.51
C SER A 385 -31.60 18.28 30.90
N HIS A 386 -31.31 17.35 31.79
CA HIS A 386 -31.58 17.42 33.23
C HIS A 386 -30.29 17.12 33.98
N LEU A 387 -29.95 17.94 34.99
CA LEU A 387 -28.69 17.84 35.73
C LEU A 387 -28.95 17.52 37.20
N GLU A 388 -28.17 16.60 37.76
CA GLU A 388 -28.25 16.20 39.16
C GLU A 388 -26.88 16.18 39.82
N VAL A 389 -26.82 16.55 41.09
CA VAL A 389 -25.60 16.46 41.90
C VAL A 389 -25.46 15.07 42.52
N LEU A 390 -24.26 14.51 42.43
CA LEU A 390 -23.83 13.27 43.06
C LEU A 390 -22.82 13.56 44.17
N HIS A 391 -23.01 12.92 45.33
CA HIS A 391 -22.12 13.10 46.47
C HIS A 391 -20.82 12.29 46.33
N SER A 392 -20.89 11.18 45.60
CA SER A 392 -19.79 10.27 45.28
C SER A 392 -20.00 9.65 43.89
N MET A 393 -18.94 9.07 43.31
CA MET A 393 -19.01 8.34 42.03
C MET A 393 -19.32 6.85 42.26
N ASP A 394 -20.31 6.58 43.11
CA ASP A 394 -20.77 5.22 43.40
C ASP A 394 -22.20 4.99 42.89
N ALA A 395 -22.63 3.73 42.92
CA ALA A 395 -23.96 3.34 42.46
C ALA A 395 -25.06 3.93 43.33
N HIS A 396 -24.85 4.08 44.64
CA HIS A 396 -25.87 4.59 45.56
C HIS A 396 -26.20 6.06 45.31
N SER A 397 -25.17 6.91 45.21
CA SER A 397 -25.34 8.33 44.83
C SER A 397 -26.02 8.46 43.48
N PHE A 398 -25.64 7.62 42.51
CA PHE A 398 -26.27 7.60 41.19
C PHE A 398 -27.76 7.21 41.27
N MET A 399 -28.11 6.16 42.03
CA MET A 399 -29.50 5.73 42.20
C MET A 399 -30.37 6.82 42.81
N MET A 400 -29.84 7.59 43.76
CA MET A 400 -30.56 8.74 44.31
C MET A 400 -30.79 9.84 43.26
N ALA A 401 -29.82 10.11 42.39
CA ALA A 401 -30.00 11.04 41.27
C ALA A 401 -31.03 10.53 40.26
N LEU A 402 -31.00 9.24 39.92
CA LEU A 402 -31.98 8.63 39.02
C LEU A 402 -33.40 8.73 39.58
N ARG A 403 -33.60 8.47 40.89
CA ARG A 403 -34.91 8.62 41.54
C ARG A 403 -35.42 10.06 41.49
N ARG A 404 -34.55 11.06 41.73
CA ARG A 404 -34.92 12.48 41.61
C ARG A 404 -35.27 12.88 40.18
N PHE A 405 -34.53 12.35 39.21
CA PHE A 405 -34.84 12.53 37.79
C PHE A 405 -36.22 11.95 37.44
N ILE A 406 -36.49 10.68 37.78
CA ILE A 406 -37.77 10.01 37.50
C ILE A 406 -38.93 10.76 38.15
N ALA A 407 -38.78 11.19 39.41
CA ALA A 407 -39.82 11.92 40.12
C ALA A 407 -40.16 13.28 39.48
N ARG A 408 -39.21 13.91 38.77
CA ARG A 408 -39.39 15.24 38.16
C ARG A 408 -39.75 15.18 36.68
N ARG A 409 -39.21 14.22 35.93
CA ARG A 409 -39.26 14.16 34.46
C ARG A 409 -40.06 12.97 33.93
N GLY A 410 -40.47 12.05 34.80
CA GLY A 410 -41.14 10.82 34.43
C GLY A 410 -40.15 9.67 34.18
N LEU A 411 -40.72 8.49 33.99
CA LEU A 411 -39.94 7.27 33.83
C LEU A 411 -39.41 7.13 32.39
N PRO A 412 -38.09 6.92 32.19
CA PRO A 412 -37.55 6.65 30.88
C PRO A 412 -37.86 5.20 30.45
N ALA A 413 -38.14 4.99 29.17
CA ALA A 413 -38.28 3.66 28.59
C ALA A 413 -36.92 3.04 28.23
N VAL A 414 -35.96 3.85 27.79
CA VAL A 414 -34.61 3.39 27.43
C VAL A 414 -33.55 4.31 28.04
N ILE A 415 -32.57 3.71 28.71
CA ILE A 415 -31.40 4.39 29.25
C ILE A 415 -30.14 3.93 28.49
N PHE A 416 -29.34 4.88 28.02
CA PHE A 416 -28.02 4.64 27.44
C PHE A 416 -26.93 5.16 28.37
N SER A 417 -25.91 4.34 28.64
CA SER A 417 -24.73 4.74 29.40
C SER A 417 -23.45 4.14 28.82
N ASP A 418 -22.30 4.67 29.26
CA ASP A 418 -21.03 3.96 29.08
C ASP A 418 -20.91 2.79 30.07
N ASN A 419 -19.82 2.02 29.96
CA ASN A 419 -19.51 0.90 30.85
C ASN A 419 -18.88 1.34 32.18
N GLY A 420 -19.18 2.54 32.66
CA GLY A 420 -18.72 3.03 33.96
C GLY A 420 -19.16 2.10 35.10
N ARG A 421 -18.27 1.86 36.07
CA ARG A 421 -18.52 0.91 37.18
C ARG A 421 -19.77 1.26 37.99
N ASN A 422 -20.04 2.55 38.17
CA ASN A 422 -21.23 3.07 38.83
C ASN A 422 -22.52 2.74 38.07
N PHE A 423 -22.51 2.80 36.73
CA PHE A 423 -23.67 2.47 35.90
C PHE A 423 -23.91 0.97 35.79
N VAL A 424 -22.84 0.17 35.65
CA VAL A 424 -22.95 -1.31 35.65
C VAL A 424 -23.50 -1.81 36.99
N ALA A 425 -23.02 -1.26 38.11
CA ALA A 425 -23.54 -1.59 39.43
C ALA A 425 -25.00 -1.11 39.61
N ALA A 426 -25.37 0.05 39.08
CA ALA A 426 -26.73 0.56 39.14
C ALA A 426 -27.71 -0.29 38.31
N GLU A 427 -27.36 -0.69 37.09
CA GLU A 427 -28.19 -1.61 36.27
C GLU A 427 -28.45 -2.91 37.01
N LYS A 428 -27.42 -3.49 37.64
CA LYS A 428 -27.56 -4.70 38.43
C LYS A 428 -28.53 -4.52 39.61
N ILE A 429 -28.40 -3.43 40.36
CA ILE A 429 -29.31 -3.12 41.49
C ILE A 429 -30.74 -2.93 40.99
N ILE A 430 -30.91 -2.20 39.88
CA ILE A 430 -32.22 -1.98 39.25
C ILE A 430 -32.84 -3.32 38.86
N ARG A 431 -32.08 -4.21 38.22
CA ARG A 431 -32.53 -5.55 37.83
C ARG A 431 -32.90 -6.42 39.04
N GLU A 432 -32.08 -6.42 40.09
CA GLU A 432 -32.36 -7.16 41.33
C GLU A 432 -33.62 -6.64 42.05
N ILE A 433 -33.87 -5.32 42.04
CA ILE A 433 -35.09 -4.72 42.59
C ILE A 433 -36.32 -5.12 41.75
N PHE A 434 -36.18 -5.16 40.42
CA PHE A 434 -37.24 -5.66 39.53
C PHE A 434 -37.54 -7.15 39.72
N GLU A 435 -36.54 -7.94 40.14
CA GLU A 435 -36.69 -9.38 40.39
C GLU A 435 -37.33 -9.70 41.76
N ARG A 436 -37.16 -8.87 42.80
CA ARG A 436 -37.68 -9.09 44.17
C ARG A 436 -39.06 -8.42 44.43
N ASP A 437 -40.11 -9.14 44.09
CA ASP A 437 -41.51 -9.17 44.60
C ASP A 437 -42.33 -7.90 45.00
N GLN A 438 -43.67 -8.05 44.86
CA GLN A 438 -44.80 -7.13 45.11
C GLN A 438 -44.89 -5.79 44.35
N LEU A 439 -43.79 -5.17 43.93
CA LEU A 439 -43.82 -3.99 43.03
C LEU A 439 -44.00 -4.34 41.54
N LYS A 440 -44.05 -5.65 41.21
CA LYS A 440 -44.32 -6.16 39.86
C LYS A 440 -45.63 -5.64 39.29
N ARG A 441 -46.71 -5.45 40.05
CA ARG A 441 -47.98 -5.00 39.45
C ARG A 441 -48.04 -3.52 39.08
N TYR A 442 -47.16 -2.67 39.65
CA TYR A 442 -47.11 -1.24 39.34
C TYR A 442 -45.95 -0.88 38.39
N LEU A 443 -44.89 -1.71 38.34
CA LEU A 443 -43.70 -1.49 37.52
C LEU A 443 -43.48 -2.52 36.40
N ALA A 444 -44.18 -3.66 36.36
CA ALA A 444 -44.08 -4.61 35.24
C ALA A 444 -44.69 -4.08 33.94
N ASP A 445 -45.48 -3.01 34.00
CA ASP A 445 -45.96 -2.31 32.79
C ASP A 445 -44.91 -1.34 32.20
N GLN A 446 -43.75 -1.17 32.85
CA GLN A 446 -42.88 -0.01 32.61
C GLN A 446 -41.40 -0.35 32.42
N ASP A 447 -41.09 -1.56 31.89
CA ASP A 447 -39.73 -2.08 31.66
C ASP A 447 -38.74 -1.03 31.13
N ILE A 448 -37.84 -0.55 32.01
CA ILE A 448 -36.73 0.32 31.62
C ILE A 448 -35.67 -0.55 30.94
N GLU A 449 -35.46 -0.36 29.64
CA GLU A 449 -34.41 -1.03 28.89
C GLU A 449 -33.06 -0.29 29.08
N TRP A 450 -32.08 -0.92 29.73
CA TRP A 450 -30.73 -0.35 29.88
C TRP A 450 -29.79 -0.84 28.77
N LYS A 451 -29.17 0.09 28.03
CA LYS A 451 -28.24 -0.19 26.93
C LYS A 451 -26.86 0.40 27.19
N PHE A 452 -25.85 -0.46 27.20
CA PHE A 452 -24.46 -0.04 27.29
C PHE A 452 -23.86 0.23 25.92
N THR A 453 -23.11 1.33 25.78
CA THR A 453 -22.39 1.60 24.54
C THR A 453 -21.22 0.62 24.35
N PRO A 454 -20.97 0.10 23.13
CA PRO A 454 -19.83 -0.75 22.86
C PRO A 454 -18.51 -0.05 23.23
N PRO A 455 -17.55 -0.75 23.84
CA PRO A 455 -16.23 -0.18 24.09
C PRO A 455 -15.62 0.27 22.76
N HIS A 456 -15.21 1.54 22.67
CA HIS A 456 -14.66 2.21 21.47
C HIS A 456 -15.69 2.61 20.38
N GLY A 457 -16.97 2.76 20.72
CA GLY A 457 -18.01 3.32 19.84
C GLY A 457 -18.36 4.79 20.10
N PRO A 458 -17.46 5.78 19.87
CA PRO A 458 -17.67 7.19 20.26
C PRO A 458 -18.86 7.87 19.55
N HIS A 459 -19.35 7.28 18.45
CA HIS A 459 -20.51 7.80 17.73
C HIS A 459 -21.83 7.61 18.49
N PHE A 460 -21.92 6.63 19.39
CA PHE A 460 -23.08 6.47 20.28
C PHE A 460 -23.05 7.53 21.40
N GLY A 461 -21.89 7.71 22.05
CA GLY A 461 -21.71 8.65 23.17
C GLY A 461 -21.65 10.12 22.80
N GLY A 462 -21.22 10.46 21.58
CA GLY A 462 -20.96 11.85 21.17
C GLY A 462 -22.16 12.81 21.26
N VAL A 463 -23.39 12.30 21.35
CA VAL A 463 -24.62 13.08 21.53
C VAL A 463 -24.65 13.76 22.89
N TRP A 464 -24.48 12.99 23.96
CA TRP A 464 -24.54 13.50 25.33
C TRP A 464 -23.17 13.98 25.79
N GLU A 465 -22.05 13.37 25.38
CA GLU A 465 -20.70 13.85 25.71
C GLU A 465 -20.47 15.32 25.30
N ARG A 466 -20.96 15.69 24.10
CA ARG A 466 -20.89 17.08 23.63
C ARG A 466 -21.71 18.00 24.52
N LEU A 467 -22.89 17.56 24.95
CA LEU A 467 -23.74 18.34 25.85
C LEU A 467 -23.14 18.44 27.25
N THR A 468 -22.53 17.37 27.77
CA THR A 468 -21.74 17.38 29.01
C THR A 468 -20.60 18.40 28.92
N ALA A 469 -19.91 18.49 27.77
CA ALA A 469 -18.87 19.50 27.55
C ALA A 469 -19.43 20.94 27.51
N VAL A 470 -20.68 21.14 27.06
CA VAL A 470 -21.34 22.45 27.18
C VAL A 470 -21.73 22.73 28.63
N ALA A 471 -22.30 21.75 29.34
CA ALA A 471 -22.69 21.86 30.74
C ALA A 471 -21.49 22.22 31.63
N LYS A 472 -20.34 21.56 31.45
CA LYS A 472 -19.09 21.88 32.14
C LYS A 472 -18.67 23.34 31.95
N ARG A 473 -18.70 23.83 30.70
CA ARG A 473 -18.32 25.22 30.40
C ARG A 473 -19.29 26.22 31.01
N ALA A 474 -20.60 25.94 30.96
CA ALA A 474 -21.60 26.78 31.59
C ALA A 474 -21.44 26.79 33.11
N LEU A 475 -21.18 25.64 33.73
CA LEU A 475 -20.89 25.55 35.18
C LEU A 475 -19.63 26.33 35.55
N THR A 476 -18.54 26.22 34.77
CA THR A 476 -17.33 27.03 35.03
C THR A 476 -17.63 28.53 34.95
N ALA A 477 -18.47 28.96 34.01
CA ALA A 477 -18.86 30.37 33.86
C ALA A 477 -19.75 30.87 35.01
N VAL A 478 -20.75 30.07 35.42
CA VAL A 478 -21.65 30.41 36.52
C VAL A 478 -20.90 30.45 37.86
N LEU A 479 -20.01 29.48 38.08
CA LEU A 479 -19.26 29.40 39.33
C LEU A 479 -18.12 30.43 39.42
N ASN A 480 -17.55 30.87 38.28
CA ASN A 480 -16.55 31.94 38.16
C ASN A 480 -15.40 31.90 39.20
N GLY A 481 -14.96 30.71 39.63
CA GLY A 481 -13.92 30.54 40.65
C GLY A 481 -14.35 30.81 42.10
N ASN A 482 -15.64 31.09 42.34
CA ASN A 482 -16.19 31.27 43.68
C ASN A 482 -16.17 29.96 44.47
N THR A 483 -16.11 30.09 45.80
CA THR A 483 -16.24 28.95 46.71
C THR A 483 -17.64 28.37 46.63
N VAL A 484 -17.73 27.09 46.32
CA VAL A 484 -19.00 26.39 46.14
C VAL A 484 -19.37 25.64 47.41
N THR A 485 -20.57 25.87 47.93
CA THR A 485 -21.15 25.11 49.04
C THR A 485 -22.09 24.02 48.53
N ASP A 486 -22.43 23.05 49.39
CA ASP A 486 -23.33 21.93 49.03
C ASP A 486 -24.76 22.40 48.69
N GLU A 487 -25.14 23.59 49.13
CA GLU A 487 -26.42 24.25 48.79
C GLU A 487 -26.33 25.03 47.48
N LEU A 488 -25.21 25.71 47.22
CA LEU A 488 -25.03 26.51 46.01
C LEU A 488 -24.83 25.65 44.76
N LEU A 489 -24.25 24.45 44.90
CA LEU A 489 -23.98 23.56 43.77
C LEU A 489 -25.27 23.09 43.07
N PRO A 490 -26.32 22.58 43.76
CA PRO A 490 -27.61 22.27 43.15
C PRO A 490 -28.26 23.46 42.45
N THR A 491 -28.16 24.66 43.01
CA THR A 491 -28.70 25.88 42.41
C THR A 491 -28.00 26.21 41.10
N ALA A 492 -26.66 26.19 41.09
CA ALA A 492 -25.89 26.39 39.86
C ALA A 492 -26.20 25.33 38.79
N PHE A 493 -26.47 24.09 39.20
CA PHE A 493 -26.90 23.02 38.29
C PHE A 493 -28.26 23.31 37.66
N ALA A 494 -29.22 23.82 38.44
CA ALA A 494 -30.54 24.20 37.94
C ALA A 494 -30.47 25.41 36.98
N GLU A 495 -29.65 26.41 37.28
CA GLU A 495 -29.41 27.56 36.39
C GLU A 495 -28.77 27.13 35.07
N VAL A 496 -27.75 26.27 35.13
CA VAL A 496 -27.12 25.72 33.94
C VAL A 496 -28.10 24.85 33.16
N GLU A 497 -28.91 24.03 33.82
CA GLU A 497 -29.97 23.25 33.18
C GLU A 497 -30.94 24.15 32.40
N SER A 498 -31.41 25.23 33.02
CA SER A 498 -32.26 26.24 32.37
C SER A 498 -31.58 26.85 31.14
N LEU A 499 -30.31 27.24 31.27
CA LEU A 499 -29.52 27.80 30.17
C LEU A 499 -29.34 26.80 29.03
N LEU A 500 -29.06 25.53 29.36
CA LEU A 500 -28.93 24.44 28.40
C LEU A 500 -30.25 24.15 27.68
N ASN A 501 -31.39 24.28 28.35
CA ASN A 501 -32.69 24.01 27.75
C ASN A 501 -33.26 25.22 26.98
N GLY A 502 -32.82 26.44 27.30
CA GLY A 502 -33.15 27.66 26.54
C GLY A 502 -32.36 27.83 25.24
N ARG A 503 -31.46 26.89 24.89
CA ARG A 503 -30.68 26.98 23.64
C ARG A 503 -31.60 26.82 22.42
N PRO A 504 -31.47 27.66 21.38
CA PRO A 504 -32.26 27.51 20.18
C PRO A 504 -31.92 26.16 19.51
N LEU A 505 -32.96 25.41 19.09
CA LEU A 505 -32.83 24.14 18.36
C LEU A 505 -32.25 24.31 16.93
N GLY A 506 -31.92 25.54 16.54
CA GLY A 506 -31.38 25.92 15.25
C GLY A 506 -29.86 25.77 15.11
N TYR A 507 -29.36 26.27 13.98
CA TYR A 507 -28.00 26.11 13.47
C TYR A 507 -26.90 26.38 14.52
N VAL A 508 -26.14 25.36 14.91
CA VAL A 508 -24.88 25.56 15.63
C VAL A 508 -23.91 26.22 14.66
N GLY A 509 -23.67 27.53 14.85
CA GLY A 509 -22.70 28.29 14.06
C GLY A 509 -21.38 27.53 13.96
N VAL A 510 -21.05 27.10 12.75
CA VAL A 510 -19.76 26.45 12.46
C VAL A 510 -18.69 27.49 12.71
N ILE A 511 -17.98 27.38 13.83
CA ILE A 511 -16.71 28.10 14.02
C ILE A 511 -15.85 27.70 12.81
N ARG A 512 -15.60 28.69 11.93
CA ARG A 512 -14.81 28.54 10.70
C ARG A 512 -13.44 27.95 11.03
N ARG A 513 -13.29 26.63 10.94
CA ARG A 513 -12.01 26.00 10.58
C ARG A 513 -12.07 25.67 9.09
N SER A 514 -11.06 26.16 8.39
CA SER A 514 -10.88 26.19 6.94
C SER A 514 -11.48 25.02 6.15
N ARG A 515 -12.32 25.37 5.16
CA ARG A 515 -12.64 24.70 3.89
C ARG A 515 -12.20 23.23 3.74
N ASN A 516 -13.16 22.29 3.74
CA ASN A 516 -13.64 21.63 2.51
C ASN A 516 -14.77 20.61 2.75
N ARG A 517 -15.89 20.84 2.03
CA ARG A 517 -16.97 19.94 1.55
C ARG A 517 -17.68 19.06 2.59
N SER A 518 -18.87 19.40 3.09
CA SER A 518 -20.21 19.45 2.45
C SER A 518 -20.73 18.09 1.94
N LEU A 519 -21.42 17.37 2.82
CA LEU A 519 -22.65 16.66 2.47
C LEU A 519 -23.67 16.98 3.57
N ARG A 520 -24.72 17.71 3.18
CA ARG A 520 -25.89 18.04 3.97
C ARG A 520 -26.94 16.97 3.71
N PHE A 521 -27.67 16.56 4.74
CA PHE A 521 -29.10 16.28 4.61
C PHE A 521 -29.82 16.82 5.85
N PRO A 522 -30.96 17.51 5.68
CA PRO A 522 -31.84 17.92 6.77
C PRO A 522 -32.78 16.75 7.12
N CYS A 523 -32.96 16.52 8.41
CA CYS A 523 -34.20 16.19 9.10
C CYS A 523 -33.92 16.33 10.60
#